data_AF-A0A2E7MJL6-F1
#
_entry.id   AF-A0A2E7MJL6-F1
#
_cell.length_a   1.000
_cell.length_b   1.000
_cell.length_c   1.000
_cell.angle_alpha   90.00
_cell.angle_beta   90.00
_cell.angle_gamma   90.00
#
_symmetry.space_group_name_H-M   'P 1'
#
loop_
_entity.id
_entity.type
_entity.pdbx_description
1 polymer ?
#
loop_
_entity_poly.entity_id
_entity_poly.type
_entity_poly.pdbx_seq_one_letter_code
_entity_poly.pdbx_strand_id
1 'polypeptide(L)'
;MKKLLLLALIVLGITYSNAQSLSINEAFDVLTKWEGQWRNSAVFEESVWIRESVKTRGGTSSNFILSNNYLELNINNGDNTSKHIICYDQNSKKFNRWEFKNDGANTFWIGEWNKNDKTMTWDFIDFSGNGIIGQIIERVESDEIINSEIIMKDKDGNTLLKINSTKNKI
;
A
#
# COMPACT_ATOMS: atom_id res chain seq x y z
N MET A 1 40.13 -40.64 -1.35
CA MET A 1 39.89 -39.18 -1.41
C MET A 1 38.41 -38.94 -1.55
N LYS A 2 37.82 -38.26 -0.56
CA LYS A 2 36.39 -37.96 -0.43
C LYS A 2 35.96 -36.91 -1.45
N LYS A 3 34.80 -37.07 -2.09
CA LYS A 3 33.93 -35.95 -2.49
C LYS A 3 32.47 -36.35 -2.30
N LEU A 4 31.97 -36.07 -1.10
CA LEU A 4 30.52 -36.00 -0.82
C LEU A 4 30.04 -34.68 -1.44
N LEU A 5 29.12 -34.74 -2.42
CA LEU A 5 28.34 -33.57 -2.80
C LEU A 5 27.26 -33.37 -1.73
N LEU A 6 27.43 -32.35 -0.88
CA LEU A 6 26.34 -31.82 -0.06
C LEU A 6 25.47 -30.94 -0.97
N LEU A 7 24.24 -31.38 -1.27
CA LEU A 7 23.20 -30.46 -1.73
C LEU A 7 22.75 -29.63 -0.53
N ALA A 8 23.12 -28.35 -0.51
CA ALA A 8 22.55 -27.41 0.43
C ALA A 8 21.11 -27.10 -0.02
N LEU A 9 20.12 -27.63 0.71
CA LEU A 9 18.74 -27.14 0.62
C LEU A 9 18.74 -25.71 1.17
N ILE A 10 18.78 -24.72 0.28
CA ILE A 10 18.46 -23.34 0.64
C ILE A 10 16.95 -23.32 0.85
N VAL A 11 16.52 -23.50 2.09
CA VAL A 11 15.19 -23.12 2.52
C VAL A 11 15.15 -21.60 2.41
N LEU A 12 14.70 -21.08 1.27
CA LEU A 12 14.21 -19.72 1.16
C LEU A 12 13.11 -19.60 2.22
N GLY A 13 13.45 -18.97 3.34
CA GLY A 13 12.49 -18.58 4.35
C GLY A 13 11.53 -17.60 3.70
N ILE A 14 10.44 -18.14 3.14
CA ILE A 14 9.22 -17.38 2.96
C ILE A 14 8.86 -16.98 4.38
N THR A 15 9.18 -15.75 4.77
CA THR A 15 8.59 -15.14 5.95
C THR A 15 7.10 -15.12 5.64
N TYR A 16 6.39 -16.12 6.14
CA TYR A 16 4.95 -16.10 6.17
C TYR A 16 4.59 -14.81 6.89
N SER A 17 4.17 -13.80 6.13
CA SER A 17 3.43 -12.69 6.71
C SER A 17 2.35 -13.36 7.56
N ASN A 18 2.27 -12.99 8.84
CA ASN A 18 1.19 -13.42 9.72
C ASN A 18 -0.10 -12.74 9.24
N ALA A 19 -0.52 -13.05 8.02
CA ALA A 19 -1.72 -12.55 7.39
C ALA A 19 -2.89 -13.22 8.12
N GLN A 20 -3.47 -12.48 9.07
CA GLN A 20 -4.62 -12.97 9.81
C GLN A 20 -5.83 -13.01 8.88
N SER A 21 -6.51 -14.15 8.83
CA SER A 21 -7.85 -14.22 8.23
C SER A 21 -8.80 -13.38 9.10
N LEU A 22 -9.39 -12.34 8.52
CA LEU A 22 -10.32 -11.45 9.21
C LEU A 22 -11.77 -11.84 8.89
N SER A 23 -12.66 -11.70 9.87
CA SER A 23 -14.10 -11.60 9.61
C SER A 23 -14.43 -10.25 8.94
N ILE A 24 -15.65 -10.10 8.41
CA ILE A 24 -16.10 -8.81 7.84
C ILE A 24 -15.99 -7.69 8.86
N ASN A 25 -16.43 -7.93 10.10
CA ASN A 25 -16.41 -6.92 11.16
C ASN A 25 -14.98 -6.51 11.51
N GLU A 26 -14.06 -7.48 11.62
CA GLU A 26 -12.65 -7.17 11.88
C GLU A 26 -12.01 -6.42 10.71
N ALA A 27 -12.35 -6.76 9.47
CA ALA A 27 -11.87 -6.04 8.30
C ALA A 27 -12.41 -4.60 8.25
N PHE A 28 -13.68 -4.41 8.63
CA PHE A 28 -14.28 -3.09 8.80
C PHE A 28 -13.54 -2.28 9.88
N ASP A 29 -13.28 -2.86 11.06
CA ASP A 29 -12.51 -2.23 12.15
C ASP A 29 -11.06 -1.86 11.77
N VAL A 30 -10.50 -2.55 10.77
CA VAL A 30 -9.23 -2.17 10.16
C VAL A 30 -9.43 -0.93 9.28
N LEU A 31 -10.36 -0.95 8.33
CA LEU A 31 -10.56 0.16 7.40
C LEU A 31 -10.98 1.47 8.06
N THR A 32 -11.70 1.42 9.20
CA THR A 32 -12.10 2.63 9.96
C THR A 32 -10.89 3.47 10.40
N LYS A 33 -9.70 2.90 10.48
CA LYS A 33 -8.45 3.62 10.80
C LYS A 33 -8.11 4.69 9.78
N TRP A 34 -8.52 4.52 8.53
CA TRP A 34 -8.31 5.50 7.46
C TRP A 34 -9.49 6.44 7.25
N GLU A 35 -10.63 6.27 7.95
CA GLU A 35 -11.81 7.12 7.80
C GLU A 35 -11.60 8.52 8.38
N GLY A 36 -12.08 9.54 7.66
CA GLY A 36 -12.10 10.93 8.10
C GLY A 36 -11.37 11.90 7.17
N GLN A 37 -10.98 13.04 7.71
CA GLN A 37 -10.24 14.07 6.99
C GLN A 37 -8.78 14.06 7.44
N TRP A 38 -7.87 14.14 6.49
CA TRP A 38 -6.44 14.04 6.74
C TRP A 38 -5.68 15.12 5.99
N ARG A 39 -4.65 15.67 6.64
CA ARG A 39 -3.61 16.48 6.02
C ARG A 39 -2.44 15.59 5.64
N ASN A 40 -2.06 15.62 4.38
CA ASN A 40 -0.99 14.79 3.82
C ASN A 40 0.31 15.60 3.66
N SER A 41 1.44 14.97 3.91
CA SER A 41 2.77 15.41 3.49
C SER A 41 3.52 14.24 2.91
N ALA A 42 4.16 14.41 1.75
CA ALA A 42 4.96 13.35 1.13
C ALA A 42 6.29 13.89 0.60
N VAL A 43 7.30 13.02 0.61
CA VAL A 43 8.62 13.25 0.03
C VAL A 43 8.84 12.18 -1.02
N PHE A 44 8.94 12.60 -2.28
CA PHE A 44 9.36 11.78 -3.39
C PHE A 44 10.87 11.80 -3.43
N GLU A 45 11.51 10.65 -3.24
CA GLU A 45 12.95 10.52 -3.29
C GLU A 45 13.46 10.46 -4.73
N GLU A 46 14.72 10.82 -4.93
CA GLU A 46 15.39 10.66 -6.22
C GLU A 46 15.36 9.19 -6.65
N SER A 47 14.88 8.96 -7.86
CA SER A 47 14.65 7.63 -8.44
C SER A 47 14.50 7.75 -9.97
N VAL A 48 14.35 6.64 -10.68
CA VAL A 48 14.28 6.67 -12.16
C VAL A 48 13.15 7.57 -12.68
N TRP A 49 11.99 7.59 -12.03
CA TRP A 49 10.87 8.45 -12.42
C TRP A 49 10.94 9.86 -11.84
N ILE A 50 11.72 10.08 -10.78
CA ILE A 50 11.82 11.34 -10.04
C ILE A 50 13.28 11.80 -10.04
N ARG A 51 13.63 12.71 -10.97
CA ARG A 51 15.01 13.16 -11.17
C ARG A 51 15.61 13.92 -9.98
N GLU A 52 14.78 14.60 -9.21
CA GLU A 52 15.18 15.36 -8.03
C GLU A 52 14.13 15.18 -6.94
N SER A 53 14.54 15.17 -5.67
CA SER A 53 13.57 14.98 -4.58
C SER A 53 12.59 16.15 -4.49
N VAL A 54 11.30 15.82 -4.40
CA VAL A 54 10.21 16.80 -4.33
C VAL A 54 9.35 16.53 -3.10
N LYS A 55 8.93 17.60 -2.43
CA LYS A 55 7.98 17.55 -1.32
C LYS A 55 6.61 17.99 -1.80
N THR A 56 5.58 17.22 -1.46
CA THR A 56 4.18 17.58 -1.72
C THR A 56 3.40 17.68 -0.42
N ARG A 57 2.32 18.45 -0.47
CA ARG A 57 1.35 18.58 0.62
C ARG A 57 -0.05 18.53 0.02
N GLY A 58 -1.01 18.10 0.83
CA GLY A 58 -2.37 17.94 0.36
C GLY A 58 -3.34 17.49 1.43
N GLY A 59 -4.48 16.97 1.00
CA GLY A 59 -5.52 16.43 1.86
C GLY A 59 -6.07 15.10 1.36
N THR A 60 -6.55 14.28 2.29
CA THR A 60 -7.39 13.11 2.00
C THR A 60 -8.73 13.30 2.70
N SER A 61 -9.84 13.10 1.98
CA SER A 61 -11.14 12.85 2.60
C SER A 61 -11.51 11.40 2.37
N SER A 62 -12.07 10.74 3.38
CA SER A 62 -12.45 9.33 3.28
C SER A 62 -13.70 9.02 4.06
N ASN A 63 -14.57 8.20 3.47
CA ASN A 63 -15.84 7.80 4.05
C ASN A 63 -16.21 6.40 3.58
N PHE A 64 -16.96 5.68 4.41
CA PHE A 64 -17.60 4.44 3.99
C PHE A 64 -18.77 4.70 3.04
N ILE A 65 -18.90 3.85 2.03
CA ILE A 65 -19.99 3.89 1.03
C ILE A 65 -20.59 2.50 0.85
N LEU A 66 -21.74 2.44 0.17
CA LEU A 66 -22.43 1.19 -0.20
C LEU A 66 -22.63 0.26 1.01
N SER A 67 -23.26 0.79 2.07
CA SER A 67 -23.53 0.06 3.32
C SER A 67 -22.26 -0.46 4.00
N ASN A 68 -21.22 0.37 4.06
CA ASN A 68 -19.94 0.10 4.72
C ASN A 68 -19.10 -1.02 4.08
N ASN A 69 -19.44 -1.45 2.86
CA ASN A 69 -18.66 -2.47 2.15
C ASN A 69 -17.38 -1.92 1.52
N TYR A 70 -17.34 -0.61 1.29
CA TYR A 70 -16.20 0.05 0.65
C TYR A 70 -15.80 1.31 1.41
N LEU A 71 -14.51 1.53 1.54
CA LEU A 71 -13.94 2.81 1.95
C LEU A 71 -13.54 3.58 0.69
N GLU A 72 -14.15 4.73 0.47
CA GLU A 72 -13.74 5.67 -0.57
C GLU A 72 -12.74 6.68 0.01
N LEU A 73 -11.65 6.94 -0.71
CA LEU A 73 -10.71 8.03 -0.41
C LEU A 73 -10.69 8.98 -1.62
N ASN A 74 -10.75 10.28 -1.38
CA ASN A 74 -10.44 11.32 -2.36
C ASN A 74 -9.17 12.03 -1.89
N ILE A 75 -8.14 12.04 -2.71
CA ILE A 75 -6.81 12.59 -2.39
C ILE A 75 -6.54 13.75 -3.33
N ASN A 76 -6.06 14.86 -2.76
CA ASN A 76 -5.59 16.01 -3.51
C ASN A 76 -4.24 16.43 -2.96
N ASN A 77 -3.19 16.33 -3.78
CA ASN A 77 -1.83 16.77 -3.46
C ASN A 77 -1.34 17.79 -4.51
N GLY A 78 -2.10 18.88 -4.71
CA GLY A 78 -1.82 19.87 -5.76
C GLY A 78 -2.41 19.42 -7.09
N ASP A 79 -1.60 19.39 -8.14
CA ASP A 79 -2.05 19.00 -9.49
C ASP A 79 -2.33 17.50 -9.63
N ASN A 80 -1.93 16.69 -8.65
CA ASN A 80 -2.20 15.26 -8.61
C ASN A 80 -3.40 14.99 -7.70
N THR A 81 -4.47 14.49 -8.31
CA THR A 81 -5.68 14.09 -7.59
C THR A 81 -6.03 12.64 -7.94
N SER A 82 -6.48 11.90 -6.92
CA SER A 82 -6.86 10.50 -7.10
C SER A 82 -8.07 10.14 -6.24
N LYS A 83 -8.80 9.13 -6.69
CA LYS A 83 -9.87 8.48 -5.95
C LYS A 83 -9.51 7.02 -5.73
N HIS A 84 -9.57 6.56 -4.49
CA HIS A 84 -9.32 5.16 -4.17
C HIS A 84 -10.60 4.50 -3.65
N ILE A 85 -10.79 3.23 -3.99
CA ILE A 85 -11.88 2.40 -3.50
C ILE A 85 -11.27 1.15 -2.88
N ILE A 86 -11.53 0.92 -1.60
CA ILE A 86 -10.96 -0.17 -0.82
C ILE A 86 -12.07 -1.06 -0.27
N CYS A 87 -11.94 -2.38 -0.40
CA CYS A 87 -12.83 -3.35 0.25
C CYS A 87 -12.05 -4.56 0.77
N TYR A 88 -12.72 -5.40 1.56
CA TYR A 88 -12.22 -6.71 1.94
C TYR A 88 -12.91 -7.80 1.12
N ASP A 89 -12.13 -8.62 0.42
CA ASP A 89 -12.63 -9.78 -0.29
C ASP A 89 -12.60 -11.01 0.63
N GLN A 90 -13.79 -11.53 0.93
CA GLN A 90 -13.95 -12.67 1.82
C GLN A 90 -13.40 -13.98 1.24
N ASN A 91 -13.34 -14.10 -0.09
CA ASN A 91 -12.87 -15.32 -0.75
C ASN A 91 -11.35 -15.43 -0.66
N SER A 92 -10.65 -14.37 -1.06
CA SER A 92 -9.18 -14.31 -0.96
C SER A 92 -8.68 -13.98 0.45
N LYS A 93 -9.55 -13.46 1.31
CA LYS A 93 -9.23 -12.98 2.66
C LYS A 93 -8.21 -11.84 2.66
N LYS A 94 -8.24 -11.01 1.63
CA LYS A 94 -7.36 -9.86 1.42
C LYS A 94 -8.15 -8.58 1.24
N PHE A 95 -7.48 -7.46 1.45
CA PHE A 95 -8.01 -6.18 1.02
C PHE A 95 -7.72 -5.95 -0.46
N ASN A 96 -8.62 -5.28 -1.15
CA ASN A 96 -8.45 -4.88 -2.54
C ASN A 96 -8.55 -3.36 -2.60
N ARG A 97 -7.60 -2.72 -3.29
CA ARG A 97 -7.57 -1.27 -3.46
C ARG A 97 -7.42 -0.94 -4.94
N TRP A 98 -8.42 -0.26 -5.49
CA TRP A 98 -8.33 0.40 -6.78
C TRP A 98 -7.97 1.87 -6.57
N GLU A 99 -7.06 2.39 -7.38
CA GLU A 99 -6.75 3.82 -7.46
C GLU A 99 -7.01 4.34 -8.86
N PHE A 100 -7.70 5.46 -8.97
CA PHE A 100 -7.98 6.17 -10.21
C PHE A 100 -7.37 7.56 -10.13
N LYS A 101 -6.58 7.95 -11.12
CA LYS A 101 -5.82 9.21 -11.13
C LYS A 101 -6.37 10.17 -12.18
N ASN A 102 -6.17 11.47 -11.96
CA ASN A 102 -6.65 12.52 -12.86
C ASN A 102 -5.96 12.56 -14.23
N ASP A 103 -4.82 11.89 -14.37
CA ASP A 103 -4.15 11.66 -15.66
C ASP A 103 -4.77 10.51 -16.47
N GLY A 104 -5.82 9.85 -15.95
CA GLY A 104 -6.49 8.71 -16.59
C GLY A 104 -5.87 7.36 -16.26
N ALA A 105 -4.74 7.32 -15.53
CA ALA A 105 -4.14 6.07 -15.09
C ALA A 105 -4.91 5.43 -13.93
N ASN A 106 -4.73 4.13 -13.76
CA ASN A 106 -5.25 3.38 -12.61
C ASN A 106 -4.26 2.33 -12.15
N THR A 107 -4.39 1.91 -10.90
CA THR A 107 -3.58 0.86 -10.27
C THR A 107 -4.47 -0.02 -9.41
N PHE A 108 -4.05 -1.27 -9.23
CA PHE A 108 -4.71 -2.22 -8.34
C PHE A 108 -3.69 -2.81 -7.37
N TRP A 109 -4.13 -2.96 -6.13
CA TRP A 109 -3.31 -3.45 -5.03
C TRP A 109 -4.06 -4.48 -4.20
N ILE A 110 -3.32 -5.47 -3.73
CA ILE A 110 -3.81 -6.45 -2.76
C ILE A 110 -3.18 -6.15 -1.40
N GLY A 111 -4.01 -6.05 -0.37
CA GLY A 111 -3.63 -5.63 0.97
C GLY A 111 -3.71 -6.72 2.02
N GLU A 112 -2.77 -6.70 2.95
CA GLU A 112 -2.71 -7.55 4.14
C GLU A 112 -2.52 -6.71 5.39
N TRP A 113 -3.37 -6.93 6.39
CA TRP A 113 -3.24 -6.29 7.69
C TRP A 113 -2.46 -7.18 8.66
N ASN A 114 -1.42 -6.61 9.26
CA ASN A 114 -0.73 -7.19 10.41
C ASN A 114 -1.16 -6.46 11.68
N LYS A 115 -1.90 -7.17 12.54
CA LYS A 115 -2.45 -6.63 13.79
C LYS A 115 -1.37 -6.31 14.83
N ASN A 116 -0.29 -7.09 14.89
CA ASN A 116 0.77 -6.91 15.88
C ASN A 116 1.54 -5.61 15.61
N ASP A 117 1.86 -5.37 14.34
CA ASP A 117 2.66 -4.23 13.90
C ASP A 117 1.81 -3.03 13.49
N LYS A 118 0.48 -3.14 13.60
CA LYS A 118 -0.51 -2.14 13.15
C LYS A 118 -0.21 -1.61 11.75
N THR A 119 0.13 -2.53 10.85
CA THR A 119 0.66 -2.21 9.52
C THR A 119 -0.21 -2.85 8.45
N MET A 120 -0.59 -2.07 7.44
CA MET A 120 -1.15 -2.55 6.19
C MET A 120 -0.06 -2.61 5.14
N THR A 121 0.12 -3.76 4.51
CA THR A 121 1.01 -3.92 3.37
C THR A 121 0.18 -4.11 2.12
N TRP A 122 0.41 -3.30 1.10
CA TRP A 122 -0.23 -3.38 -0.20
C TRP A 122 0.79 -3.80 -1.26
N ASP A 123 0.50 -4.86 -1.99
CA ASP A 123 1.32 -5.32 -3.11
C ASP A 123 0.67 -4.94 -4.44
N PHE A 124 1.46 -4.34 -5.33
CA PHE A 124 1.02 -3.90 -6.65
C PHE A 124 0.77 -5.10 -7.56
N ILE A 125 -0.34 -5.05 -8.29
CA ILE A 125 -0.63 -6.04 -9.34
C ILE A 125 -0.32 -5.45 -10.70
N ASP A 126 0.75 -5.95 -11.32
CA ASP A 126 1.15 -5.55 -12.66
C ASP A 126 0.32 -6.24 -13.75
N PHE A 127 -0.79 -5.61 -14.14
CA PHE A 127 -1.59 -6.08 -15.28
C PHE A 127 -0.91 -5.87 -16.65
N SER A 128 0.16 -5.07 -16.73
CA SER A 128 0.87 -4.84 -17.99
C SER A 128 1.85 -5.96 -18.34
N GLY A 129 2.27 -6.77 -17.37
CA GLY A 129 3.24 -7.83 -17.55
C GLY A 129 4.68 -7.34 -17.78
N ASN A 130 4.96 -6.07 -17.46
CA ASN A 130 6.29 -5.48 -17.59
C ASN A 130 7.26 -5.92 -16.48
N GLY A 131 6.75 -6.63 -15.47
CA GLY A 131 7.52 -7.14 -14.34
C GLY A 131 7.78 -6.06 -13.29
N ILE A 132 6.88 -5.08 -13.17
CA ILE A 132 6.98 -4.06 -12.14
C ILE A 132 6.53 -4.66 -10.80
N ILE A 133 7.34 -4.45 -9.77
CA ILE A 133 7.02 -4.85 -8.40
C ILE A 133 6.79 -3.56 -7.60
N GLY A 134 5.70 -3.51 -6.86
CA GLY A 134 5.35 -2.36 -6.06
C GLY A 134 4.88 -2.77 -4.68
N GLN A 135 5.26 -2.01 -3.66
CA GLN A 135 4.77 -2.19 -2.31
C GLN A 135 4.45 -0.84 -1.65
N ILE A 136 3.35 -0.80 -0.92
CA ILE A 136 3.02 0.27 0.02
C ILE A 136 2.98 -0.34 1.42
N ILE A 137 3.67 0.27 2.37
CA ILE A 137 3.59 -0.09 3.78
C ILE A 137 2.98 1.10 4.50
N GLU A 138 1.77 0.95 5.05
CA GLU A 138 1.10 1.97 5.84
C GLU A 138 1.06 1.55 7.31
N ARG A 139 1.72 2.30 8.20
CA ARG A 139 1.74 2.06 9.64
C ARG A 139 0.83 3.03 10.37
N VAL A 140 -0.10 2.50 11.14
CA VAL A 140 -0.98 3.28 12.01
C VAL A 140 -0.28 3.50 13.35
N GLU A 141 0.37 4.66 13.50
CA GLU A 141 1.07 5.04 14.74
C GLU A 141 0.07 5.37 15.85
N SER A 142 -1.01 6.06 15.48
CA SER A 142 -2.12 6.43 16.36
C SER A 142 -3.39 6.65 15.52
N ASP A 143 -4.52 6.93 16.18
CA ASP A 143 -5.76 7.30 15.48
C ASP A 143 -5.64 8.64 14.72
N GLU A 144 -4.58 9.40 14.97
CA GLU A 144 -4.30 10.71 14.37
C GLU A 144 -3.18 10.68 13.33
N ILE A 145 -2.35 9.63 13.30
CA ILE A 145 -1.13 9.60 12.49
C ILE A 145 -0.99 8.26 11.76
N ILE A 146 -0.87 8.34 10.43
CA ILE A 146 -0.51 7.22 9.57
C ILE A 146 0.76 7.59 8.81
N ASN A 147 1.79 6.76 8.94
CA ASN A 147 2.99 6.85 8.13
C ASN A 147 2.91 5.87 6.96
N SER A 148 3.48 6.22 5.82
CA SER A 148 3.50 5.30 4.68
C SER A 148 4.79 5.40 3.88
N GLU A 149 5.29 4.25 3.45
CA GLU A 149 6.38 4.12 2.49
C GLU A 149 5.84 3.44 1.23
N ILE A 150 6.18 3.97 0.06
CA ILE A 150 5.84 3.40 -1.24
C ILE A 150 7.14 3.16 -1.99
N ILE A 151 7.32 1.95 -2.52
CA ILE A 151 8.47 1.59 -3.34
C ILE A 151 7.97 0.86 -4.59
N MET A 152 8.41 1.32 -5.76
CA MET A 152 8.21 0.63 -7.04
C MET A 152 9.58 0.28 -7.63
N LYS A 153 9.71 -0.92 -8.18
CA LYS A 153 10.91 -1.42 -8.83
C LYS A 153 10.58 -2.04 -10.18
N ASP A 154 11.53 -1.99 -11.11
CA ASP A 154 11.46 -2.79 -12.32
C ASP A 154 11.89 -4.25 -12.04
N LYS A 155 11.78 -5.08 -13.08
CA LYS A 155 12.18 -6.50 -13.06
C LYS A 155 13.66 -6.73 -12.74
N ASP A 156 14.50 -5.72 -12.98
CA ASP A 156 15.95 -5.77 -12.75
C ASP A 156 16.31 -5.28 -11.33
N GLY A 157 15.30 -4.82 -10.57
CA GLY A 157 15.42 -4.36 -9.20
C GLY A 157 15.76 -2.88 -9.05
N ASN A 158 15.80 -2.11 -10.14
CA ASN A 158 16.04 -0.67 -10.07
C ASN A 158 14.84 0.04 -9.45
N THR A 159 15.09 0.98 -8.54
CA THR A 159 14.03 1.78 -7.92
C THR A 159 13.45 2.76 -8.91
N LEU A 160 12.22 2.50 -9.35
CA LEU A 160 11.44 3.36 -10.22
C LEU A 160 10.88 4.55 -9.47
N LEU A 161 10.38 4.31 -8.25
CA LEU A 161 9.75 5.30 -7.41
C LEU A 161 9.98 4.95 -5.94
N LYS A 162 10.27 5.96 -5.13
CA LYS A 162 10.25 5.84 -3.66
C LYS A 162 9.62 7.08 -3.04
N ILE A 163 8.65 6.87 -2.16
CA ILE A 163 7.91 7.95 -1.50
C ILE A 163 7.78 7.62 -0.02
N ASN A 164 8.05 8.60 0.82
CA ASN A 164 7.68 8.57 2.23
C ASN A 164 6.58 9.59 2.48
N SER A 165 5.56 9.24 3.24
CA SER A 165 4.46 10.14 3.53
C SER A 165 3.93 9.99 4.94
N THR A 166 3.30 11.05 5.42
CA THR A 166 2.58 11.08 6.69
C THR A 166 1.22 11.72 6.47
N LYS A 167 0.19 11.10 7.03
CA LYS A 167 -1.16 11.65 7.16
C LYS A 167 -1.41 12.01 8.61
N ASN A 168 -1.85 13.25 8.84
CA ASN A 168 -2.28 13.73 10.15
C ASN A 168 -3.78 14.01 10.09
N LYS A 169 -4.54 13.45 11.02
CA LYS A 169 -6.00 13.65 11.08
C LYS A 169 -6.33 15.12 11.38
N ILE A 170 -7.46 15.59 10.85
CA ILE A 170 -7.97 16.96 11.04
C ILE A 170 -9.12 16.94 12.03
#